data_AF-A0A382UQD4-F1
#
_entry.id   AF-A0A382UQD4-F1
#
_cell.length_a   1.000
_cell.length_b   1.000
_cell.length_c   1.000
_cell.angle_alpha   90.00
_cell.angle_beta   90.00
_cell.angle_gamma   90.00
#
_symmetry.space_group_name_H-M   'P 1'
#
loop_
_entity.id
_entity.type
_entity.pdbx_description
1 polymer ?
#
loop_
_entity_poly.entity_id
_entity_poly.type
_entity_poly.pdbx_seq_one_letter_code
_entity_poly.pdbx_strand_id
1 'polypeptide(L)'
;MASGSSKLAVYAALVGNLAIAVTKFGAAIYTGSSAMLSEAIHSCVDTGNQVLLLYGMYRAGLPADDRHPFGYGKELYFWSFVVAILIFGLGAGFSIYEGVHGFLHPTPIENVF
;
A
#
# COMPACT_ATOMS: atom_id res chain seq x y z
N MET A 1 8.68 20.79 -16.52
CA MET A 1 7.78 20.01 -17.40
C MET A 1 8.11 18.53 -17.24
N ALA A 2 7.32 17.77 -16.49
CA ALA A 2 7.49 16.31 -16.30
C ALA A 2 6.14 15.57 -16.16
N SER A 3 5.03 16.14 -16.65
CA SER A 3 3.68 15.60 -16.39
C SER A 3 3.25 14.44 -17.29
N GLY A 4 4.04 14.09 -18.33
CA GLY A 4 3.75 12.96 -19.23
C GLY A 4 4.30 11.61 -18.77
N SER A 5 5.48 11.59 -18.14
CA SER A 5 6.18 10.34 -17.76
C SER A 5 5.68 9.73 -16.44
N SER A 6 5.28 10.57 -15.48
CA SER A 6 4.89 10.12 -14.13
C SER A 6 3.60 9.28 -14.11
N LYS A 7 2.56 9.66 -14.87
CA LYS A 7 1.29 8.90 -14.89
C LYS A 7 1.46 7.48 -15.44
N LEU A 8 2.23 7.36 -16.52
CA LEU A 8 2.51 6.07 -17.16
C LEU A 8 3.32 5.15 -16.23
N ALA A 9 4.29 5.71 -15.50
CA ALA A 9 5.04 4.98 -14.48
C ALA A 9 4.14 4.51 -13.31
N VAL A 10 3.21 5.34 -12.85
CA VAL A 10 2.28 4.95 -11.77
C VAL A 10 1.32 3.86 -12.23
N TYR A 11 0.80 3.94 -13.47
CA TYR A 11 -0.03 2.86 -14.03
C TYR A 11 0.76 1.57 -14.24
N ALA A 12 2.00 1.64 -14.73
CA ALA A 12 2.88 0.49 -14.87
C ALA A 12 3.18 -0.16 -13.51
N ALA A 13 3.44 0.65 -12.48
CA ALA A 13 3.66 0.18 -11.12
C ALA A 13 2.40 -0.47 -10.53
N LEU A 14 1.20 0.10 -10.76
CA LEU A 14 -0.06 -0.50 -10.32
C LEU A 14 -0.26 -1.88 -10.96
N VAL A 15 -0.10 -1.99 -12.28
CA VAL A 15 -0.28 -3.26 -13.00
C VAL A 15 0.76 -4.29 -12.55
N GLY A 16 2.02 -3.86 -12.37
CA GLY A 16 3.09 -4.72 -11.86
C GLY A 16 2.79 -5.25 -10.47
N ASN A 17 2.41 -4.38 -9.52
CA ASN A 17 2.09 -4.77 -8.15
C ASN A 17 0.85 -5.68 -8.09
N LEU A 18 -0.17 -5.41 -8.91
CA LEU A 18 -1.33 -6.28 -9.02
C LEU A 18 -0.97 -7.67 -9.54
N ALA A 19 -0.13 -7.76 -10.58
CA ALA A 19 0.33 -9.04 -11.13
C ALA A 19 1.13 -9.84 -10.09
N ILE A 20 2.00 -9.18 -9.33
CA ILE A 20 2.75 -9.80 -8.23
C ILE A 20 1.79 -10.27 -7.13
N ALA A 21 0.82 -9.44 -6.72
CA ALA A 21 -0.17 -9.78 -5.70
C ALA A 21 -0.97 -11.03 -6.10
N VAL A 22 -1.50 -11.08 -7.32
CA VAL A 22 -2.23 -12.25 -7.84
C VAL A 22 -1.36 -13.50 -7.84
N THR A 23 -0.10 -13.37 -8.28
CA THR A 23 0.84 -14.50 -8.32
C THR A 23 1.15 -15.02 -6.90
N LYS A 24 1.43 -14.13 -5.96
CA LYS A 24 1.69 -14.50 -4.55
C LYS A 24 0.46 -15.13 -3.90
N PHE A 25 -0.73 -14.62 -4.20
CA PHE A 25 -1.97 -15.19 -3.65
C PHE A 25 -2.22 -16.61 -4.19
N GLY A 26 -2.00 -16.83 -5.49
CA GLY A 26 -2.03 -18.16 -6.09
C GLY A 26 -0.98 -19.10 -5.48
N ALA A 27 0.25 -18.61 -5.27
CA ALA A 27 1.31 -19.36 -4.62
C ALA A 27 0.98 -19.68 -3.15
N ALA A 28 0.35 -18.76 -2.40
CA ALA A 28 -0.07 -18.98 -1.03
C ALA A 28 -1.14 -20.09 -0.94
N ILE A 29 -2.13 -20.08 -1.83
CA ILE A 29 -3.15 -21.14 -1.90
C ILE A 29 -2.52 -22.48 -2.26
N TYR A 30 -1.63 -22.50 -3.26
CA TYR A 30 -0.97 -23.73 -3.71
C TYR A 30 -0.04 -24.33 -2.65
N THR A 31 0.72 -23.49 -1.95
CA THR A 31 1.68 -23.93 -0.92
C THR A 31 1.03 -24.19 0.44
N GLY A 32 -0.13 -23.60 0.71
CA GLY A 32 -0.74 -23.61 2.04
C GLY A 32 0.10 -22.90 3.13
N SER A 33 1.12 -22.13 2.73
CA SER A 33 2.07 -21.51 3.67
C SER A 33 1.52 -20.22 4.26
N SER A 34 1.49 -20.12 5.59
CA SER A 34 1.16 -18.89 6.33
C SER A 34 2.12 -17.75 6.03
N ALA A 35 3.41 -18.05 5.84
CA ALA A 35 4.42 -17.06 5.45
C ALA A 35 4.15 -16.50 4.05
N MET A 36 3.82 -17.36 3.08
CA MET A 36 3.48 -16.92 1.72
C MET A 36 2.16 -16.14 1.67
N LEU A 37 1.19 -16.48 2.52
CA LEU A 37 -0.05 -15.72 2.67
C LEU A 37 0.22 -14.30 3.21
N SER A 38 1.11 -14.16 4.20
CA SER A 38 1.54 -12.85 4.71
C SER A 38 2.17 -11.99 3.61
N GLU A 39 3.06 -12.58 2.81
CA GLU A 39 3.67 -11.93 1.65
C GLU A 39 2.64 -11.53 0.57
N ALA A 40 1.60 -12.34 0.36
CA ALA A 40 0.51 -12.02 -0.56
C ALA A 40 -0.35 -10.84 -0.06
N ILE A 41 -0.68 -10.82 1.24
CA ILE A 41 -1.41 -9.71 1.87
C ILE A 41 -0.61 -8.42 1.77
N HIS A 42 0.71 -8.47 1.99
CA HIS A 42 1.58 -7.31 1.85
C HIS A 42 1.50 -6.72 0.43
N SER A 43 1.60 -7.56 -0.61
CA SER A 43 1.47 -7.10 -2.01
C SER A 43 0.07 -6.55 -2.34
N CYS A 44 -0.98 -7.04 -1.70
CA CYS A 44 -2.32 -6.45 -1.81
C CYS A 44 -2.39 -5.04 -1.20
N VAL A 45 -1.80 -4.84 -0.02
CA VAL A 45 -1.73 -3.53 0.65
C VAL A 45 -0.96 -2.53 -0.21
N ASP A 46 0.16 -2.96 -0.80
CA ASP A 46 0.97 -2.13 -1.69
C ASP A 46 0.21 -1.69 -2.94
N THR A 47 -0.56 -2.60 -3.53
CA THR A 47 -1.46 -2.27 -4.65
C THR A 47 -2.51 -1.24 -4.24
N GLY A 48 -3.07 -1.36 -3.03
CA GLY A 48 -4.01 -0.38 -2.46
C GLY A 48 -3.40 1.02 -2.32
N ASN A 49 -2.13 1.11 -1.90
CA ASN A 49 -1.42 2.39 -1.80
C ASN A 49 -1.26 3.06 -3.17
N GLN A 50 -0.95 2.30 -4.23
CA GLN A 50 -0.91 2.84 -5.59
C GLN A 50 -2.25 3.43 -6.03
N VAL A 51 -3.36 2.76 -5.69
CA VAL A 51 -4.72 3.25 -6.02
C VAL A 51 -5.00 4.59 -5.32
N LEU A 52 -4.62 4.73 -4.04
CA LEU A 52 -4.76 5.99 -3.31
C LEU A 52 -3.92 7.11 -3.92
N LEU A 53 -2.70 6.83 -4.35
CA LEU A 53 -1.85 7.80 -5.05
C LEU A 53 -2.49 8.23 -6.38
N LEU A 54 -3.01 7.29 -7.17
CA LEU A 54 -3.73 7.59 -8.41
C LEU A 54 -4.96 8.46 -8.16
N TYR A 55 -5.71 8.18 -7.10
CA TYR A 55 -6.84 9.01 -6.69
C TYR A 55 -6.39 10.43 -6.32
N GLY A 56 -5.29 10.57 -5.58
CA GLY A 56 -4.70 11.86 -5.26
C GLY A 56 -4.25 12.64 -6.49
N MET A 57 -3.68 11.96 -7.49
CA MET A 57 -3.32 12.57 -8.78
C MET A 57 -4.56 13.02 -9.57
N TYR A 58 -5.63 12.21 -9.56
CA TYR A 58 -6.89 12.57 -10.20
C TYR A 58 -7.50 13.83 -9.57
N ARG A 59 -7.60 13.85 -8.23
CA ARG A 59 -8.10 15.00 -7.48
C ARG A 59 -7.25 16.25 -7.71
N ALA A 60 -5.92 16.11 -7.72
CA ALA A 60 -5.02 17.23 -7.97
C ALA A 60 -5.13 17.84 -9.39
N GLY A 61 -5.67 17.08 -10.35
CA GLY A 61 -5.93 17.53 -11.71
C GLY A 61 -7.28 18.22 -11.91
N LEU A 62 -8.14 18.30 -10.89
CA LEU A 62 -9.43 18.99 -10.99
C LEU A 62 -9.25 20.50 -11.24
N PRO A 63 -10.10 21.10 -12.08
CA PRO A 63 -10.08 22.54 -12.33
C PRO A 63 -10.46 23.33 -11.07
N ALA A 64 -10.09 24.61 -11.03
CA ALA A 64 -10.49 25.51 -9.95
C ALA A 64 -12.01 25.70 -9.91
N ASP A 65 -12.56 25.76 -8.70
CA ASP A 65 -13.97 26.05 -8.43
C ASP A 65 -14.10 27.14 -7.36
N ASP A 66 -15.33 27.54 -7.04
CA ASP A 66 -15.60 28.61 -6.05
C ASP A 66 -15.07 28.27 -4.65
N ARG A 67 -14.87 26.98 -4.34
CA ARG A 67 -14.32 26.52 -3.05
C ARG A 67 -12.78 26.48 -3.06
N HIS A 68 -12.18 26.23 -4.22
CA HIS A 68 -10.73 26.18 -4.45
C HIS A 68 -10.36 27.06 -5.64
N PRO A 69 -10.32 28.40 -5.46
CA PRO A 69 -10.02 29.35 -6.54
C PRO A 69 -8.59 29.20 -7.10
N PHE A 70 -7.69 28.56 -6.35
CA PHE A 70 -6.32 28.23 -6.79
C PHE A 70 -6.19 26.82 -7.39
N GLY A 71 -7.30 26.09 -7.54
CA GLY A 71 -7.32 24.71 -8.01
C GLY A 71 -6.90 23.68 -6.96
N TYR A 72 -6.85 22.42 -7.39
CA TYR A 72 -6.70 21.28 -6.50
C TYR A 72 -5.28 20.71 -6.42
N GLY A 73 -4.28 21.33 -7.05
CA GLY A 73 -2.93 20.76 -7.16
C GLY A 73 -2.27 20.35 -5.84
N LYS A 74 -2.63 21.00 -4.72
CA LYS A 74 -2.13 20.66 -3.37
C LYS A 74 -2.68 19.34 -2.82
N GLU A 75 -3.78 18.82 -3.37
CA GLU A 75 -4.35 17.55 -2.95
C GLU A 75 -3.38 16.38 -3.12
N LEU A 76 -2.47 16.44 -4.09
CA LEU A 76 -1.47 15.39 -4.26
C LEU A 76 -0.59 15.20 -3.00
N TYR A 77 -0.22 16.30 -2.34
CA TYR A 77 0.55 16.25 -1.10
C TYR A 77 -0.29 15.72 0.06
N PHE A 78 -1.56 16.10 0.12
CA PHE A 78 -2.50 15.58 1.12
C PHE A 78 -2.66 14.06 0.98
N TRP A 79 -2.92 13.56 -0.21
CA TRP A 79 -3.07 12.11 -0.46
C TRP A 79 -1.77 11.35 -0.24
N SER A 80 -0.62 11.89 -0.64
CA SER A 80 0.70 11.32 -0.30
C SER A 80 0.91 11.22 1.21
N PHE A 81 0.49 12.23 1.97
CA PHE A 81 0.57 12.23 3.43
C PHE A 81 -0.36 11.21 4.07
N VAL A 82 -1.59 11.06 3.56
CA VAL A 82 -2.54 10.02 3.99
C VAL A 82 -1.96 8.62 3.78
N VAL A 83 -1.37 8.35 2.61
CA VAL A 83 -0.69 7.08 2.34
C VAL A 83 0.47 6.85 3.31
N ALA A 84 1.29 7.88 3.59
CA ALA A 84 2.38 7.77 4.55
C ALA A 84 1.88 7.41 5.96
N ILE A 85 0.80 8.03 6.42
CA ILE A 85 0.16 7.70 7.71
C ILE A 85 -0.37 6.27 7.70
N LEU A 86 -0.99 5.81 6.62
CA LEU A 86 -1.54 4.46 6.54
C LEU A 86 -0.44 3.40 6.62
N ILE A 87 0.61 3.54 5.80
CA ILE A 87 1.75 2.60 5.79
C ILE A 87 2.44 2.61 7.15
N PHE A 88 2.77 3.80 7.66
CA PHE A 88 3.47 3.93 8.93
C PHE A 88 2.61 3.47 10.10
N GLY A 89 1.35 3.90 10.16
CA GLY A 89 0.43 3.61 11.25
C GLY A 89 0.05 2.13 11.31
N LEU A 90 -0.34 1.54 10.17
CA LEU A 90 -0.65 0.10 10.12
C LEU A 90 0.62 -0.73 10.34
N GLY A 91 1.74 -0.37 9.69
CA GLY A 91 2.99 -1.10 9.82
C GLY A 91 3.56 -1.06 11.23
N ALA A 92 3.68 0.14 11.82
CA ALA A 92 4.19 0.30 13.18
C ALA A 92 3.20 -0.24 14.22
N GLY A 93 1.90 0.02 14.07
CA GLY A 93 0.87 -0.48 14.97
C GLY A 93 0.84 -2.01 15.01
N PHE A 94 0.84 -2.65 13.85
CA PHE A 94 0.87 -4.11 13.74
C PHE A 94 2.18 -4.68 14.30
N SER A 95 3.33 -4.07 13.98
CA SER A 95 4.64 -4.54 14.48
C SER A 95 4.78 -4.41 16.00
N ILE A 96 4.31 -3.30 16.58
CA ILE A 96 4.30 -3.11 18.03
C ILE A 96 3.33 -4.11 18.68
N TYR A 97 2.15 -4.30 18.09
CA TYR A 97 1.16 -5.26 18.59
C TYR A 97 1.72 -6.68 18.61
N GLU A 98 2.24 -7.18 17.49
CA GLU A 98 2.88 -8.51 17.40
C GLU A 98 4.07 -8.63 18.35
N GLY A 99 4.91 -7.59 18.45
CA GLY A 99 6.05 -7.57 19.36
C GLY A 99 5.65 -7.67 20.84
N VAL A 100 4.67 -6.89 21.27
CA VAL A 100 4.16 -6.94 22.66
C VAL A 100 3.40 -8.25 22.91
N HIS A 101 2.57 -8.68 21.96
CA HIS A 101 1.79 -9.90 22.06
C HIS A 101 2.70 -11.13 22.16
N GLY A 102 3.72 -11.24 21.31
CA GLY A 102 4.71 -12.33 21.35
C GLY A 102 5.58 -12.31 22.61
N PHE A 103 5.87 -11.13 23.17
CA PHE A 103 6.57 -11.03 24.46
C PHE A 103 5.71 -11.52 25.63
N LEU A 104 4.41 -11.21 25.63
CA LEU A 104 3.47 -11.60 26.68
C LEU A 104 2.99 -13.06 26.57
N HIS A 105 2.94 -13.59 25.35
CA HIS A 105 2.51 -14.97 25.04
C HIS A 105 3.57 -15.69 24.22
N PRO A 106 4.70 -16.07 24.84
CA PRO A 106 5.74 -16.82 24.14
C PRO A 106 5.19 -18.17 23.69
N THR A 107 5.01 -18.33 22.37
CA THR A 107 4.63 -19.60 21.77
C THR A 107 5.85 -20.54 21.70
N PRO A 108 5.69 -21.85 21.97
CA PRO A 108 6.76 -22.82 21.77
C PRO A 108 7.24 -22.78 20.32
N ILE A 109 8.55 -22.91 20.10
CA ILE A 109 9.12 -22.96 18.74
C ILE A 109 8.62 -24.24 18.07
N GLU A 110 7.72 -24.09 17.09
CA GLU A 110 7.02 -25.22 16.47
C GLU A 110 7.90 -25.98 15.46
N ASN A 111 8.98 -25.37 14.94
CA ASN A 111 10.05 -26.04 14.21
C ASN A 111 11.39 -25.29 14.36
N VAL A 112 12.42 -26.01 14.79
CA VAL A 112 13.82 -25.53 14.92
C VAL A 112 14.64 -25.87 13.67
N PHE A 113 14.04 -26.56 12.70
CA PHE A 113 14.67 -27.10 11.49
C PHE A 113 13.87 -26.73 10.24
#